data_AF-A0A2E4WIW1-F1
#
_entry.id   AF-A0A2E4WIW1-F1
#
_cell.length_a   1.000
_cell.length_b   1.000
_cell.length_c   1.000
_cell.angle_alpha   90.00
_cell.angle_beta   90.00
_cell.angle_gamma   90.00
#
_symmetry.space_group_name_H-M   'P 1'
#
loop_
_entity.id
_entity.type
_entity.pdbx_description
1 polymer ?
#
loop_
_entity_poly.entity_id
_entity_poly.type
_entity_poly.pdbx_seq_one_letter_code
_entity_poly.pdbx_strand_id
1 'polypeptide(L)'
;MKYIVSRLKTDKPVRKTSYQVKGILMKEFPNESLIPYINGSYRNQFLYPRIQVKIINEQIYLIGIKEGVEPIESIMNNLEMLNFGNITFKIENIEKEINELQLGTTDRAIHYNFLSPWIALNRVNLKRYQGFSDKKSKSKIDFLRRLLSQNIAFIAKEFNLSLENRIFVDISLTSLLPKILDDGKAGAFDGSFNSNFVLPNYIGLGNGITKGFGVLISHANESSLTENIEQTVEPIQDLPEGWENDAIDPNDIPRSKRKKQVKNKPKNKVPDNEPNFNTAEYHSKTH
;
A
#
# COMPACT_ATOMS: atom_id res chain seq x y z
N MET A 1 -0.64 -3.83 -17.09
CA MET A 1 -0.05 -2.73 -16.29
C MET A 1 1.34 -3.16 -15.86
N LYS A 2 2.38 -2.41 -16.26
CA LYS A 2 3.76 -2.70 -15.85
C LYS A 2 3.99 -2.30 -14.38
N TYR A 3 4.67 -3.15 -13.63
CA TYR A 3 5.20 -2.82 -12.30
C TYR A 3 6.56 -3.50 -12.09
N ILE A 4 7.35 -2.97 -11.16
CA ILE A 4 8.65 -3.50 -10.75
C ILE A 4 8.68 -3.68 -9.24
N VAL A 5 9.28 -4.76 -8.80
CA VAL A 5 9.64 -5.00 -7.40
C VAL A 5 11.15 -5.20 -7.35
N SER A 6 11.85 -4.38 -6.58
CA SER A 6 13.29 -4.51 -6.36
C SER A 6 13.56 -4.75 -4.88
N ARG A 7 14.16 -5.90 -4.58
CA ARG A 7 14.58 -6.31 -3.23
C ARG A 7 16.07 -6.06 -3.08
N LEU A 8 16.43 -5.19 -2.14
CA LEU A 8 17.82 -4.93 -1.77
C LEU A 8 18.20 -5.85 -0.61
N LYS A 9 19.09 -6.81 -0.88
CA LYS A 9 19.73 -7.64 0.14
C LYS A 9 20.96 -6.92 0.67
N THR A 10 21.01 -6.75 1.97
CA THR A 10 22.08 -6.02 2.66
C THR A 10 22.91 -6.95 3.53
N ASP A 11 24.15 -6.55 3.81
CA ASP A 11 25.12 -7.25 4.67
C ASP A 11 24.64 -7.52 6.10
N LYS A 12 23.58 -6.82 6.55
CA LYS A 12 22.90 -7.07 7.82
C LYS A 12 21.40 -6.77 7.74
N PRO A 13 20.58 -7.29 8.67
CA PRO A 13 19.14 -7.03 8.67
C PRO A 13 18.78 -5.55 8.88
N VAL A 14 17.85 -5.02 8.08
CA VAL A 14 17.44 -3.61 8.08
C VAL A 14 16.32 -3.37 9.10
N ARG A 15 16.71 -3.06 10.34
CA ARG A 15 15.80 -2.60 11.40
C ARG A 15 15.58 -1.09 11.36
N LYS A 16 15.12 -0.60 10.22
CA LYS A 16 14.75 0.82 10.00
C LYS A 16 13.27 0.92 9.63
N THR A 17 12.78 2.13 9.44
CA THR A 17 11.44 2.39 8.91
C THR A 17 11.50 2.75 7.43
N SER A 18 10.41 2.50 6.69
CA SER A 18 10.26 2.95 5.30
C SER A 18 10.57 4.44 5.13
N TYR A 19 10.19 5.24 6.13
CA TYR A 19 10.50 6.66 6.20
C TYR A 19 12.01 6.91 6.24
N GLN A 20 12.74 6.30 7.17
CA GLN A 20 14.19 6.48 7.24
C GLN A 20 14.88 6.11 5.93
N VAL A 21 14.48 5.02 5.28
CA VAL A 21 15.04 4.63 3.97
C VAL A 21 14.77 5.70 2.91
N LYS A 22 13.54 6.23 2.83
CA LYS A 22 13.22 7.36 1.94
C LYS A 22 14.10 8.58 2.23
N GLY A 23 14.34 8.88 3.50
CA GLY A 23 15.18 9.99 3.94
C GLY A 23 16.60 9.87 3.40
N ILE A 24 17.19 8.67 3.49
CA ILE A 24 18.53 8.39 2.95
C ILE A 24 18.53 8.50 1.43
N LEU A 25 17.55 7.92 0.74
CA LEU A 25 17.45 8.04 -0.72
C LEU A 25 17.39 9.51 -1.16
N MET A 26 16.60 10.34 -0.48
CA MET A 26 16.51 11.78 -0.78
C MET A 26 17.80 12.55 -0.48
N LYS A 27 18.57 12.13 0.53
CA LYS A 27 19.81 12.78 0.94
C LYS A 27 20.97 12.40 0.03
N GLU A 28 21.14 11.12 -0.26
CA GLU A 28 22.28 10.58 -1.01
C GLU A 28 22.08 10.71 -2.51
N PHE A 29 20.83 10.65 -2.99
CA PHE A 29 20.50 10.64 -4.41
C PHE A 29 19.52 11.77 -4.81
N PRO A 30 19.77 13.04 -4.44
CA PRO A 30 18.78 14.12 -4.58
C PRO A 30 18.36 14.41 -6.03
N ASN A 31 19.21 14.06 -7.01
CA ASN A 31 19.00 14.31 -8.42
C ASN A 31 18.39 13.13 -9.18
N GLU A 32 18.17 11.99 -8.51
CA GLU A 32 17.62 10.80 -9.15
C GLU A 32 16.12 10.96 -9.44
N SER A 33 15.67 10.37 -10.55
CA SER A 33 14.31 10.52 -11.07
C SER A 33 13.22 9.96 -10.15
N LEU A 34 13.56 9.07 -9.20
CA LEU A 34 12.60 8.57 -8.20
C LEU A 34 12.21 9.63 -7.15
N ILE A 35 13.08 10.61 -6.89
CA ILE A 35 12.95 11.51 -5.75
C ILE A 35 11.61 12.27 -5.73
N PRO A 36 11.14 12.87 -6.84
CA PRO A 36 9.83 13.53 -6.90
C PRO A 36 8.64 12.65 -6.51
N TYR A 37 8.74 11.32 -6.69
CA TYR A 37 7.70 10.37 -6.32
C TYR A 37 7.68 10.05 -4.82
N ILE A 38 8.82 10.13 -4.15
CA ILE A 38 8.94 9.77 -2.72
C ILE A 38 8.99 10.98 -1.78
N ASN A 39 9.34 12.17 -2.29
CA ASN A 39 9.44 13.41 -1.51
C ASN A 39 8.12 14.22 -1.44
N GLY A 40 7.06 13.73 -2.08
CA GLY A 40 5.74 14.36 -2.10
C GLY A 40 5.54 15.44 -3.17
N SER A 41 6.52 15.75 -4.02
CA SER A 41 6.36 16.69 -5.14
C SER A 41 5.20 16.31 -6.06
N TYR A 42 5.01 15.02 -6.33
CA TYR A 42 3.91 14.54 -7.18
C TYR A 42 2.61 14.20 -6.43
N ARG A 43 2.45 14.61 -5.16
CA ARG A 43 1.24 14.31 -4.36
C ARG A 43 -0.06 14.92 -4.92
N ASN A 44 0.04 15.90 -5.82
CA ASN A 44 -1.12 16.49 -6.50
C ASN A 44 -1.38 15.87 -7.88
N GLN A 45 -0.41 15.13 -8.44
CA GLN A 45 -0.53 14.44 -9.72
C GLN A 45 -1.06 13.02 -9.51
N PHE A 46 -0.50 12.31 -8.51
CA PHE A 46 -0.89 10.95 -8.16
C PHE A 46 -1.48 10.89 -6.77
N LEU A 47 -2.66 10.28 -6.64
CA LEU A 47 -3.31 10.01 -5.36
C LEU A 47 -2.80 8.71 -4.75
N TYR A 48 -2.48 7.71 -5.58
CA TYR A 48 -1.83 6.47 -5.15
C TYR A 48 -0.34 6.54 -5.49
N PRO A 49 0.58 6.27 -4.54
CA PRO A 49 2.01 6.41 -4.79
C PRO A 49 2.50 5.50 -5.92
N ARG A 50 3.17 6.08 -6.92
CA ARG A 50 3.80 5.33 -8.02
C ARG A 50 5.08 4.62 -7.60
N ILE A 51 5.74 5.13 -6.56
CA ILE A 51 6.88 4.49 -5.91
C ILE A 51 6.56 4.29 -4.44
N GLN A 52 6.80 3.08 -3.95
CA GLN A 52 6.62 2.71 -2.56
C GLN A 52 7.91 2.10 -2.02
N VAL A 53 8.34 2.60 -0.87
CA VAL A 53 9.45 2.02 -0.12
C VAL A 53 8.86 1.21 1.03
N LYS A 54 9.25 -0.06 1.14
CA LYS A 54 8.78 -0.97 2.19
C LYS A 54 9.98 -1.64 2.85
N ILE A 55 9.77 -2.10 4.08
CA ILE A 55 10.67 -3.02 4.75
C ILE A 55 9.87 -4.26 5.07
N ILE A 56 10.30 -5.40 4.54
CA ILE A 56 9.62 -6.69 4.63
C ILE A 56 10.69 -7.70 4.99
N ASN A 57 10.48 -8.46 6.07
CA ASN A 57 11.44 -9.44 6.58
C ASN A 57 12.86 -8.87 6.69
N GLU A 58 12.97 -7.67 7.29
CA GLU A 58 14.23 -6.94 7.50
C GLU A 58 15.01 -6.63 6.21
N GLN A 59 14.36 -6.64 5.04
CA GLN A 59 14.93 -6.27 3.74
C GLN A 59 14.19 -5.07 3.14
N ILE A 60 14.89 -4.28 2.33
CA ILE A 60 14.31 -3.10 1.69
C ILE A 60 13.70 -3.51 0.35
N TYR A 61 12.45 -3.10 0.14
CA TYR A 61 11.75 -3.26 -1.13
C TYR A 61 11.40 -1.90 -1.71
N LEU A 62 11.70 -1.74 -3.00
CA LEU A 62 11.30 -0.60 -3.81
C LEU A 62 10.30 -1.11 -4.85
N ILE A 63 9.07 -0.63 -4.78
CA ILE A 63 7.98 -1.02 -5.66
C ILE A 63 7.61 0.16 -6.55
N GLY A 64 7.67 -0.06 -7.87
CA GLY A 64 7.37 0.94 -8.89
C GLY A 64 6.17 0.48 -9.71
N ILE A 65 5.20 1.36 -9.92
CA ILE A 65 3.97 1.02 -10.64
C ILE A 65 3.78 2.05 -11.75
N LYS A 66 3.56 1.59 -12.99
CA LYS A 66 3.50 2.44 -14.19
C LYS A 66 4.67 3.43 -14.25
N GLU A 67 4.42 4.72 -14.04
CA GLU A 67 5.41 5.80 -14.14
C GLU A 67 6.55 5.66 -13.09
N GLY A 68 6.33 4.87 -12.04
CA GLY A 68 7.36 4.57 -11.03
C GLY A 68 8.33 3.45 -11.42
N VAL A 69 8.13 2.78 -12.56
CA VAL A 69 8.97 1.65 -12.99
C VAL A 69 10.36 2.12 -13.42
N GLU A 70 10.43 2.98 -14.43
CA GLU A 70 11.70 3.46 -14.98
C GLU A 70 12.59 4.17 -13.94
N PRO A 71 12.05 5.02 -13.04
CA PRO A 71 12.87 5.64 -11.99
C PRO A 71 13.51 4.65 -11.02
N ILE A 72 12.83 3.52 -10.72
CA ILE A 72 13.43 2.46 -9.91
C ILE A 72 14.53 1.77 -10.70
N GLU A 73 14.27 1.38 -11.96
CA GLU A 73 15.29 0.74 -12.81
C GLU A 73 16.58 1.58 -12.89
N SER A 74 16.43 2.90 -13.06
CA SER A 74 17.53 3.86 -13.14
C SER A 74 18.43 3.87 -11.90
N ILE A 75 17.84 4.01 -10.70
CA ILE A 75 18.66 4.15 -9.47
C ILE A 75 19.29 2.83 -9.04
N MET A 76 18.71 1.67 -9.39
CA MET A 76 19.21 0.39 -8.89
C MET A 76 20.69 0.14 -9.19
N ASN A 77 21.23 0.66 -10.29
CA ASN A 77 22.64 0.45 -10.65
C ASN A 77 23.61 1.33 -9.84
N ASN A 78 23.11 2.37 -9.18
CA ASN A 78 23.90 3.33 -8.41
C ASN A 78 23.87 3.02 -6.90
N LEU A 79 23.13 1.99 -6.49
CA LEU A 79 22.90 1.64 -5.09
C LEU A 79 23.95 0.63 -4.59
N GLU A 80 25.03 1.14 -4.00
CA GLU A 80 26.07 0.31 -3.37
C GLU A 80 25.93 0.21 -1.84
N MET A 81 25.49 1.29 -1.20
CA MET A 81 25.32 1.36 0.25
C MET A 81 24.28 2.40 0.63
N LEU A 82 23.75 2.29 1.86
CA LEU A 82 22.84 3.25 2.46
C LEU A 82 23.36 3.66 3.85
N ASN A 83 23.69 4.94 4.03
CA ASN A 83 24.27 5.45 5.27
C ASN A 83 23.24 6.19 6.14
N PHE A 84 22.86 5.59 7.26
CA PHE A 84 21.96 6.17 8.26
C PHE A 84 22.69 6.98 9.35
N GLY A 85 23.96 7.33 9.13
CA GLY A 85 24.82 8.05 10.08
C GLY A 85 25.42 7.13 11.13
N ASN A 86 24.57 6.47 11.93
CA ASN A 86 25.02 5.56 12.98
C ASN A 86 25.28 4.12 12.50
N ILE A 87 24.78 3.79 11.30
CA ILE A 87 24.93 2.48 10.68
C ILE A 87 24.91 2.63 9.17
N THR A 88 25.74 1.83 8.51
CA THR A 88 25.77 1.72 7.06
C THR A 88 25.39 0.30 6.67
N PHE A 89 24.52 0.19 5.67
CA PHE A 89 24.14 -1.07 5.03
C PHE A 89 24.81 -1.14 3.68
N LYS A 90 25.65 -2.15 3.46
CA LYS A 90 26.19 -2.45 2.13
C LYS A 90 25.16 -3.28 1.38
N ILE A 91 24.90 -2.93 0.14
CA ILE A 91 24.00 -3.69 -0.73
C ILE A 91 24.84 -4.78 -1.39
N GLU A 92 24.51 -6.03 -1.08
CA GLU A 92 25.25 -7.21 -1.57
C GLU A 92 24.63 -7.76 -2.85
N ASN A 93 23.30 -7.69 -2.93
CA ASN A 93 22.55 -8.18 -4.08
C ASN A 93 21.27 -7.35 -4.26
N ILE A 94 20.89 -7.14 -5.51
CA ILE A 94 19.65 -6.50 -5.91
C ILE A 94 18.88 -7.47 -6.79
N GLU A 95 17.77 -7.97 -6.29
CA GLU A 95 16.88 -8.83 -7.06
C GLU A 95 15.73 -8.00 -7.60
N LYS A 96 15.56 -7.98 -8.91
CA LYS A 96 14.57 -7.17 -9.61
C LYS A 96 13.60 -8.08 -10.34
N GLU A 97 12.32 -7.78 -10.22
CA GLU A 97 11.26 -8.47 -10.93
C GLU A 97 10.38 -7.44 -11.63
N ILE A 98 10.32 -7.51 -12.95
CA ILE A 98 9.49 -6.64 -13.78
C ILE A 98 8.38 -7.49 -14.34
N ASN A 99 7.15 -7.06 -14.10
CA ASN A 99 5.96 -7.81 -14.44
C ASN A 99 4.96 -6.95 -15.18
N GLU A 100 4.16 -7.60 -16.02
CA GLU A 100 2.98 -7.03 -16.60
C GLU A 100 1.75 -7.76 -16.06
N LEU A 101 0.88 -7.01 -15.38
CA LEU A 101 -0.33 -7.57 -14.79
C LEU A 101 -1.58 -6.98 -15.42
N GLN A 102 -2.55 -7.83 -15.77
CA GLN A 102 -3.88 -7.39 -16.15
C GLN A 102 -4.68 -7.01 -14.90
N LEU A 103 -4.48 -5.78 -14.44
CA LEU A 103 -5.21 -5.20 -13.33
C LEU A 103 -6.71 -5.13 -13.70
N GLY A 104 -7.59 -5.75 -12.91
CA GLY A 104 -9.01 -5.86 -13.22
C GLY A 104 -9.74 -6.93 -12.41
N THR A 105 -11.05 -7.05 -12.63
CA THR A 105 -11.88 -8.09 -12.03
C THR A 105 -11.72 -9.44 -12.73
N THR A 106 -11.89 -10.53 -11.98
CA THR A 106 -11.86 -11.92 -12.45
C THR A 106 -13.17 -12.65 -12.12
N ASP A 107 -13.37 -13.81 -12.74
CA ASP A 107 -14.45 -14.76 -12.45
C ASP A 107 -14.15 -15.67 -11.24
N ARG A 108 -12.90 -15.67 -10.78
CA ARG A 108 -12.43 -16.41 -9.59
C ARG A 108 -11.98 -15.48 -8.47
N ALA A 109 -12.05 -15.95 -7.24
CA ALA A 109 -11.52 -15.28 -6.07
C ALA A 109 -10.02 -15.53 -5.92
N ILE A 110 -9.25 -14.47 -5.71
CA ILE A 110 -7.80 -14.52 -5.46
C ILE A 110 -7.54 -14.26 -3.99
N HIS A 111 -6.73 -15.12 -3.38
CA HIS A 111 -6.31 -14.99 -1.99
C HIS A 111 -5.13 -14.03 -1.85
N TYR A 112 -5.23 -13.09 -0.91
CA TYR A 112 -4.18 -12.14 -0.55
C TYR A 112 -3.89 -12.15 0.94
N ASN A 113 -2.61 -12.17 1.29
CA ASN A 113 -2.12 -12.01 2.64
C ASN A 113 -1.59 -10.59 2.87
N PHE A 114 -1.89 -10.01 4.04
CA PHE A 114 -1.23 -8.80 4.50
C PHE A 114 0.13 -9.15 5.12
N LEU A 115 1.22 -8.71 4.49
CA LEU A 115 2.57 -8.80 5.03
C LEU A 115 2.88 -7.71 6.06
N SER A 116 2.06 -6.67 6.10
CA SER A 116 2.11 -5.63 7.13
C SER A 116 0.70 -5.16 7.49
N PRO A 117 0.48 -4.66 8.72
CA PRO A 117 -0.86 -4.34 9.20
C PRO A 117 -1.62 -3.43 8.24
N TRP A 118 -2.86 -3.81 7.93
CA TRP A 118 -3.77 -3.00 7.11
C TRP A 118 -4.40 -1.92 7.96
N ILE A 119 -4.00 -0.66 7.77
CA ILE A 119 -4.65 0.49 8.41
C ILE A 119 -5.99 0.77 7.73
N ALA A 120 -7.02 0.03 8.11
CA ALA A 120 -8.38 0.17 7.61
C ALA A 120 -9.09 1.43 8.14
N LEU A 121 -8.81 1.79 9.40
CA LEU A 121 -9.59 2.80 10.12
C LEU A 121 -8.77 4.08 10.30
N ASN A 122 -9.18 5.15 9.63
CA ASN A 122 -8.78 6.51 10.02
C ASN A 122 -9.57 6.97 11.26
N ARG A 123 -9.26 8.15 11.80
CA ARG A 123 -9.91 8.69 13.01
C ARG A 123 -11.43 8.66 12.99
N VAL A 124 -12.04 8.98 11.84
CA VAL A 124 -13.51 8.99 11.67
C VAL A 124 -14.06 7.57 11.64
N ASN A 125 -13.44 6.71 10.83
CA ASN A 125 -13.85 5.31 10.70
C ASN A 125 -13.60 4.52 11.99
N LEU A 126 -12.56 4.85 12.76
CA LEU A 126 -12.25 4.21 14.03
C LEU A 126 -13.35 4.46 15.06
N LYS A 127 -13.77 5.73 15.22
CA LYS A 127 -14.91 6.08 16.09
C LYS A 127 -16.19 5.34 15.67
N ARG A 128 -16.47 5.31 14.37
CA ARG A 128 -17.64 4.60 13.83
C ARG A 128 -17.56 3.09 14.10
N TYR A 129 -16.38 2.50 13.92
CA TYR A 129 -16.14 1.08 14.15
C TYR A 129 -16.28 0.69 15.63
N GLN A 130 -15.75 1.50 16.54
CA GLN A 130 -15.88 1.32 17.99
C GLN A 130 -17.33 1.47 18.47
N GLY A 131 -18.16 2.23 17.76
CA GLY A 131 -19.59 2.35 18.05
C GLY A 131 -20.41 1.09 17.74
N PHE A 132 -19.86 0.10 17.04
CA PHE A 132 -20.53 -1.18 16.84
C PHE A 132 -20.41 -2.04 18.11
N SER A 133 -21.55 -2.45 18.67
CA SER A 133 -21.59 -3.42 19.78
C SER A 133 -20.90 -4.73 19.42
N ASP A 134 -20.28 -5.40 20.39
CA ASP A 134 -19.61 -6.69 20.19
C ASP A 134 -20.57 -7.82 19.79
N LYS A 135 -21.87 -7.69 20.07
CA LYS A 135 -22.92 -8.59 19.56
C LYS A 135 -23.18 -8.40 18.05
N LYS A 136 -22.56 -7.40 17.41
CA LYS A 136 -22.72 -7.05 15.98
C LYS A 136 -21.45 -7.33 15.16
N SER A 137 -20.82 -8.49 15.35
CA SER A 137 -19.65 -8.91 14.56
C SER A 137 -19.91 -8.83 13.05
N LYS A 138 -21.12 -9.17 12.58
CA LYS A 138 -21.50 -9.01 11.17
C LYS A 138 -21.39 -7.57 10.68
N SER A 139 -21.92 -6.58 11.43
CA SER A 139 -21.82 -5.17 11.02
C SER A 139 -20.37 -4.64 11.01
N LYS A 140 -19.51 -5.14 11.91
CA LYS A 140 -18.07 -4.84 11.90
C LYS A 140 -17.41 -5.40 10.63
N ILE A 141 -17.71 -6.66 10.28
CA ILE A 141 -17.21 -7.33 9.08
C ILE A 141 -17.68 -6.61 7.81
N ASP A 142 -18.98 -6.35 7.68
CA ASP A 142 -19.57 -5.65 6.52
C ASP A 142 -18.95 -4.26 6.35
N PHE A 143 -18.69 -3.56 7.46
CA PHE A 143 -18.03 -2.27 7.43
C PHE A 143 -16.60 -2.37 6.90
N LEU A 144 -15.82 -3.37 7.33
CA LEU A 144 -14.45 -3.58 6.89
C LEU A 144 -14.37 -4.08 5.43
N ARG A 145 -15.23 -5.04 5.03
CA ARG A 145 -15.37 -5.48 3.63
C ARG A 145 -15.63 -4.29 2.71
N ARG A 146 -16.51 -3.37 3.15
CA ARG A 146 -16.77 -2.13 2.41
C ARG A 146 -15.56 -1.23 2.30
N LEU A 147 -14.83 -1.00 3.39
CA LEU A 147 -13.62 -0.18 3.34
C LEU A 147 -12.56 -0.79 2.44
N LEU A 148 -12.37 -2.11 2.47
CA LEU A 148 -11.40 -2.79 1.62
C LEU A 148 -11.77 -2.70 0.15
N SER A 149 -13.05 -2.94 -0.20
CA SER A 149 -13.56 -2.78 -1.56
C SER A 149 -13.37 -1.36 -2.08
N GLN A 150 -13.58 -0.34 -1.23
CA GLN A 150 -13.31 1.05 -1.56
C GLN A 150 -11.81 1.31 -1.83
N ASN A 151 -10.92 0.68 -1.07
CA ASN A 151 -9.48 0.79 -1.29
C ASN A 151 -9.05 0.14 -2.62
N ILE A 152 -9.61 -1.02 -2.97
CA ILE A 152 -9.35 -1.71 -4.25
C ILE A 152 -9.85 -0.86 -5.42
N ALA A 153 -11.08 -0.37 -5.36
CA ALA A 153 -11.62 0.49 -6.41
C ALA A 153 -10.88 1.82 -6.54
N PHE A 154 -10.35 2.35 -5.44
CA PHE A 154 -9.52 3.54 -5.48
C PHE A 154 -8.26 3.31 -6.33
N ILE A 155 -7.61 2.16 -6.18
CA ILE A 155 -6.47 1.76 -7.03
C ILE A 155 -6.90 1.69 -8.49
N ALA A 156 -7.99 0.97 -8.78
CA ALA A 156 -8.48 0.82 -10.16
C ALA A 156 -8.79 2.18 -10.82
N LYS A 157 -9.48 3.08 -10.11
CA LYS A 157 -9.78 4.45 -10.56
C LYS A 157 -8.50 5.27 -10.81
N GLU A 158 -7.49 5.11 -9.96
CA GLU A 158 -6.21 5.83 -10.08
C GLU A 158 -5.36 5.35 -11.26
N PHE A 159 -5.61 4.13 -11.73
CA PHE A 159 -4.97 3.57 -12.92
C PHE A 159 -5.87 3.60 -14.17
N ASN A 160 -6.98 4.33 -14.11
CA ASN A 160 -7.97 4.53 -15.18
C ASN A 160 -8.61 3.23 -15.70
N LEU A 161 -8.83 2.26 -14.81
CA LEU A 161 -9.61 1.07 -15.16
C LEU A 161 -11.10 1.35 -15.08
N SER A 162 -11.83 0.90 -16.11
CA SER A 162 -13.28 0.77 -16.06
C SER A 162 -13.62 -0.34 -15.06
N LEU A 163 -14.41 -0.01 -14.05
CA LEU A 163 -14.92 -0.98 -13.09
C LEU A 163 -16.37 -1.28 -13.47
N GLU A 164 -16.56 -2.29 -14.30
CA GLU A 164 -17.87 -2.68 -14.83
C GLU A 164 -18.53 -3.74 -13.97
N ASN A 165 -17.72 -4.60 -13.34
CA ASN A 165 -18.17 -5.67 -12.47
C ASN A 165 -18.08 -5.27 -11.00
N ARG A 166 -18.92 -5.90 -10.17
CA ARG A 166 -18.87 -5.74 -8.71
C ARG A 166 -17.57 -6.27 -8.14
N ILE A 167 -17.08 -5.62 -7.09
CA ILE A 167 -15.88 -6.03 -6.37
C ILE A 167 -16.31 -6.89 -5.18
N PHE A 168 -15.99 -8.17 -5.25
CA PHE A 168 -16.09 -9.11 -4.15
C PHE A 168 -14.93 -8.90 -3.18
N VAL A 169 -15.24 -8.89 -1.89
CA VAL A 169 -14.25 -8.96 -0.82
C VAL A 169 -14.78 -9.83 0.30
N ASP A 170 -13.99 -10.82 0.69
CA ASP A 170 -14.18 -11.54 1.93
C ASP A 170 -12.92 -11.46 2.81
N ILE A 171 -13.07 -11.12 4.08
CA ILE A 171 -11.95 -10.84 4.98
C ILE A 171 -11.76 -11.97 5.99
N SER A 172 -10.51 -12.36 6.21
CA SER A 172 -10.10 -13.33 7.21
C SER A 172 -9.06 -12.68 8.13
N LEU A 173 -9.54 -11.91 9.11
CA LEU A 173 -8.69 -11.16 10.04
C LEU A 173 -8.37 -11.98 11.29
N THR A 174 -7.16 -11.84 11.82
CA THR A 174 -6.74 -12.51 13.06
C THR A 174 -7.59 -12.09 14.27
N SER A 175 -8.07 -10.84 14.26
CA SER A 175 -8.96 -10.30 15.29
C SER A 175 -9.81 -9.17 14.73
N LEU A 176 -11.05 -9.03 15.23
CA LEU A 176 -11.89 -7.85 14.98
C LEU A 176 -11.61 -6.69 15.94
N LEU A 177 -10.66 -6.84 16.87
CA LEU A 177 -10.14 -5.75 17.69
C LEU A 177 -8.98 -5.07 16.94
N PRO A 178 -9.11 -3.77 16.58
CA PRO A 178 -8.07 -3.08 15.85
C PRO A 178 -6.86 -2.82 16.74
N LYS A 179 -5.67 -3.01 16.20
CA LYS A 179 -4.45 -2.45 16.78
C LYS A 179 -4.49 -0.93 16.64
N ILE A 180 -4.46 -0.23 17.76
CA ILE A 180 -4.50 1.23 17.78
C ILE A 180 -3.12 1.81 17.47
N LEU A 181 -3.08 2.76 16.52
CA LEU A 181 -1.87 3.42 16.02
C LEU A 181 -2.04 4.95 16.04
N ASP A 182 -0.95 5.67 15.77
CA ASP A 182 -0.90 7.14 15.65
C ASP A 182 -1.61 7.85 16.83
N ASP A 183 -1.27 7.46 18.07
CA ASP A 183 -1.84 8.00 19.32
C ASP A 183 -3.37 7.97 19.38
N GLY A 184 -3.98 6.86 18.97
CA GLY A 184 -5.44 6.71 19.00
C GLY A 184 -6.17 7.25 17.78
N LYS A 185 -5.44 7.65 16.72
CA LYS A 185 -6.03 8.22 15.51
C LYS A 185 -6.24 7.21 14.39
N ALA A 186 -5.68 6.00 14.49
CA ALA A 186 -5.80 4.98 13.47
C ALA A 186 -6.01 3.58 14.08
N GLY A 187 -6.67 2.70 13.32
CA GLY A 187 -6.86 1.29 13.66
C GLY A 187 -6.41 0.39 12.52
N ALA A 188 -5.62 -0.61 12.86
CA ALA A 188 -5.04 -1.57 11.91
C ALA A 188 -5.43 -3.01 12.22
N PHE A 189 -5.40 -3.85 11.19
CA PHE A 189 -5.71 -5.27 11.29
C PHE A 189 -4.66 -6.11 10.56
N ASP A 190 -4.41 -7.29 11.10
CA ASP A 190 -3.59 -8.33 10.48
C ASP A 190 -4.51 -9.46 9.97
N GLY A 191 -4.07 -10.17 8.95
CA GLY A 191 -4.80 -11.30 8.36
C GLY A 191 -4.72 -11.32 6.84
N SER A 192 -5.79 -11.78 6.20
CA SER A 192 -5.88 -11.99 4.77
C SER A 192 -7.27 -11.63 4.24
N PHE A 193 -7.43 -11.67 2.92
CA PHE A 193 -8.72 -11.52 2.27
C PHE A 193 -8.74 -12.23 0.91
N ASN A 194 -9.94 -12.54 0.44
CA ASN A 194 -10.20 -12.99 -0.91
C ASN A 194 -10.88 -11.86 -1.69
N SER A 195 -10.52 -11.69 -2.96
CA SER A 195 -11.19 -10.74 -3.84
C SER A 195 -11.17 -11.23 -5.28
N ASN A 196 -12.24 -10.92 -6.03
CA ASN A 196 -12.28 -11.15 -7.47
C ASN A 196 -11.53 -10.07 -8.25
N PHE A 197 -10.44 -9.53 -7.69
CA PHE A 197 -9.70 -8.42 -8.26
C PHE A 197 -8.20 -8.71 -8.24
N VAL A 198 -7.57 -8.59 -9.40
CA VAL A 198 -6.13 -8.82 -9.59
C VAL A 198 -5.35 -7.60 -9.12
N LEU A 199 -4.45 -7.78 -8.16
CA LEU A 199 -3.57 -6.76 -7.59
C LEU A 199 -2.10 -7.22 -7.67
N PRO A 200 -1.15 -6.33 -7.97
CA PRO A 200 0.27 -6.68 -7.96
C PRO A 200 0.78 -7.03 -6.57
N ASN A 201 1.75 -7.93 -6.50
CA ASN A 201 2.43 -8.25 -5.24
C ASN A 201 3.19 -7.04 -4.68
N TYR A 202 3.30 -6.97 -3.36
CA TYR A 202 4.02 -6.00 -2.54
C TYR A 202 3.49 -4.55 -2.53
N ILE A 203 2.40 -4.26 -3.22
CA ILE A 203 1.75 -2.95 -3.15
C ILE A 203 1.08 -2.75 -1.78
N GLY A 204 0.98 -1.50 -1.33
CA GLY A 204 0.22 -1.16 -0.13
C GLY A 204 -1.26 -0.87 -0.39
N LEU A 205 -2.14 -1.30 0.51
CA LEU A 205 -3.57 -1.03 0.47
C LEU A 205 -4.04 -0.34 1.77
N GLY A 206 -5.02 0.56 1.67
CA GLY A 206 -5.56 1.30 2.81
C GLY A 206 -4.78 2.57 3.17
N ASN A 207 -4.76 2.93 4.45
CA ASN A 207 -4.07 4.13 4.92
C ASN A 207 -2.60 3.84 5.22
N GLY A 208 -1.75 4.88 5.21
CA GLY A 208 -0.34 4.74 5.59
C GLY A 208 0.53 3.97 4.58
N ILE A 209 0.10 3.87 3.32
CA ILE A 209 0.85 3.17 2.24
C ILE A 209 2.31 3.66 2.18
N THR A 210 2.55 4.96 2.24
CA THR A 210 3.90 5.54 2.18
C THR A 210 4.74 5.29 3.43
N LYS A 211 4.12 4.86 4.55
CA LYS A 211 4.81 4.44 5.78
C LYS A 211 5.15 2.95 5.78
N GLY A 212 4.66 2.17 4.82
CA GLY A 212 4.93 0.74 4.70
C GLY A 212 3.80 -0.20 5.13
N PHE A 213 2.60 0.33 5.38
CA PHE A 213 1.45 -0.46 5.83
C PHE A 213 0.64 -1.08 4.69
N GLY A 214 -0.15 -2.09 5.04
CA GLY A 214 -1.09 -2.80 4.17
C GLY A 214 -0.44 -3.47 2.98
N VAL A 215 0.81 -3.93 3.11
CA VAL A 215 1.53 -4.61 2.03
C VAL A 215 0.86 -5.94 1.74
N LEU A 216 0.58 -6.19 0.46
CA LEU A 216 -0.13 -7.39 0.01
C LEU A 216 0.79 -8.38 -0.68
N ILE A 217 0.44 -9.66 -0.61
CA ILE A 217 1.00 -10.67 -1.50
C ILE A 217 -0.05 -11.71 -1.86
N SER A 218 0.02 -12.25 -3.08
CA SER A 218 -0.71 -13.44 -3.50
C SER A 218 0.23 -14.41 -4.19
N HIS A 219 0.09 -15.70 -3.88
CA HIS A 219 0.75 -16.80 -4.58
C HIS A 219 0.12 -17.08 -5.96
N ALA A 220 -1.01 -16.43 -6.30
CA ALA A 220 -1.59 -16.50 -7.64
C ALA A 220 -0.74 -15.74 -8.67
N ASN A 221 0.00 -14.74 -8.22
CA ASN A 221 0.94 -14.00 -9.05
C ASN A 221 2.31 -14.67 -8.92
N GLU A 222 2.79 -15.29 -9.98
CA GLU A 222 4.15 -15.84 -10.01
C GLU A 222 5.16 -14.75 -9.66
N SER A 223 6.02 -15.00 -8.67
CA SER A 223 7.10 -14.10 -8.29
C SER A 223 8.22 -14.90 -7.63
N SER A 224 9.44 -14.78 -8.13
CA SER A 224 10.62 -15.43 -7.53
C SER A 224 10.96 -14.86 -6.15
N LEU A 225 10.35 -13.73 -5.77
CA LEU A 225 10.55 -13.11 -4.46
C LEU A 225 9.65 -13.71 -3.37
N THR A 226 8.67 -14.57 -3.73
CA THR A 226 7.75 -15.22 -2.77
C THR A 226 8.30 -16.50 -2.14
N GLU A 227 9.49 -16.99 -2.52
CA GLU A 227 10.00 -18.33 -2.15
C GLU A 227 10.04 -18.63 -0.64
N ASN A 228 10.12 -17.60 0.22
CA ASN A 228 10.18 -17.73 1.68
C ASN A 228 8.85 -17.38 2.37
N ILE A 229 7.76 -17.25 1.63
CA ILE A 229 6.43 -16.96 2.17
C ILE A 229 5.62 -18.24 2.07
N GLU A 230 5.24 -18.80 3.22
CA GLU A 230 4.47 -20.04 3.25
C GLU A 230 3.08 -19.84 2.65
N GLN A 231 2.74 -20.69 1.69
CA GLN A 231 1.40 -20.77 1.14
C GLN A 231 0.58 -21.78 1.94
N THR A 232 -0.38 -21.28 2.72
CA THR A 232 -1.25 -22.11 3.56
C THR A 232 -2.67 -22.27 3.01
N VAL A 233 -3.00 -21.52 1.95
CA VAL A 233 -4.32 -21.45 1.33
C VAL A 233 -4.17 -21.52 -0.19
N GLU A 234 -5.12 -22.17 -0.87
CA GLU A 234 -5.17 -22.17 -2.33
C GLU A 234 -5.28 -20.73 -2.86
N PRO A 235 -4.45 -20.36 -3.84
CA PRO A 235 -4.26 -18.96 -4.22
C PRO A 235 -5.43 -18.42 -5.05
N ILE A 236 -6.15 -19.32 -5.73
CA ILE A 236 -7.30 -19.01 -6.57
C ILE A 236 -8.38 -20.03 -6.25
N GLN A 237 -9.60 -19.55 -6.00
CA GLN A 237 -10.77 -20.35 -5.63
C GLN A 237 -11.99 -19.86 -6.41
N ASP A 238 -13.03 -20.67 -6.50
CA ASP A 238 -14.30 -20.24 -7.07
C ASP A 238 -14.95 -19.15 -6.22
N LEU A 239 -15.68 -18.24 -6.86
CA LEU A 239 -16.49 -17.27 -6.12
C LEU A 239 -17.62 -18.00 -5.40
N PRO A 240 -17.92 -17.65 -4.13
CA PRO A 240 -18.98 -18.32 -3.39
C PRO A 240 -20.35 -18.05 -4.03
N GLU A 241 -21.29 -18.97 -3.86
CA GLU A 241 -22.65 -18.78 -4.36
C GLU A 241 -23.29 -17.51 -3.76
N GLY A 242 -23.86 -16.67 -4.62
CA GLY A 242 -24.49 -15.41 -4.20
C GLY A 242 -23.52 -14.32 -3.73
N TRP A 243 -22.23 -14.42 -4.08
CA TRP A 243 -21.21 -13.40 -3.78
C TRP A 243 -21.61 -11.99 -4.20
N GLU A 244 -22.45 -11.86 -5.24
CA GLU A 244 -22.92 -10.59 -5.76
C GLU A 244 -23.69 -9.77 -4.73
N ASN A 245 -24.30 -10.42 -3.74
CA ASN A 245 -25.06 -9.77 -2.66
C ASN A 245 -24.15 -9.04 -1.67
N ASP A 246 -22.94 -9.58 -1.45
CA ASP A 246 -21.93 -9.01 -0.55
C ASP A 246 -20.92 -8.14 -1.30
N ALA A 247 -20.91 -8.21 -2.63
CA ALA A 247 -20.03 -7.43 -3.49
C ALA A 247 -20.49 -5.98 -3.65
N ILE A 248 -19.52 -5.09 -3.83
CA ILE A 248 -19.79 -3.66 -3.94
C ILE A 248 -19.81 -3.22 -5.38
N ASP A 249 -20.86 -2.47 -5.74
CA ASP A 249 -20.92 -1.78 -7.02
C ASP A 249 -19.86 -0.67 -7.06
N PRO A 250 -18.98 -0.64 -8.07
CA PRO A 250 -17.98 0.40 -8.24
C PRO A 250 -18.52 1.85 -8.25
N ASN A 251 -19.81 2.01 -8.60
CA ASN A 251 -20.52 3.28 -8.60
C ASN A 251 -20.87 3.77 -7.19
N ASP A 252 -21.05 2.87 -6.22
CA ASP A 252 -21.33 3.21 -4.82
C ASP A 252 -20.09 3.74 -4.08
N ILE A 253 -18.92 3.61 -4.71
CA ILE A 253 -17.64 3.98 -4.11
C ILE A 253 -17.43 5.49 -4.25
N PRO A 254 -17.33 6.24 -3.14
CA PRO A 254 -17.22 7.69 -3.16
C PRO A 254 -16.09 8.18 -4.07
N ARG A 255 -16.40 9.13 -4.94
CA ARG A 255 -15.37 9.77 -5.79
C ARG A 255 -14.50 10.69 -4.93
N SER A 256 -13.18 10.64 -5.15
CA SER A 256 -12.24 11.55 -4.50
C SER A 256 -12.61 13.00 -4.80
N LYS A 257 -12.91 13.78 -3.75
CA LYS A 257 -13.25 15.21 -3.87
C LYS A 257 -12.03 16.09 -4.12
N ARG A 258 -10.81 15.54 -4.10
CA ARG A 258 -9.55 16.31 -4.20
C ARG A 258 -9.40 17.02 -5.55
N LYS A 259 -9.85 16.40 -6.66
CA LYS A 259 -9.87 17.05 -7.99
C LYS A 259 -10.79 18.29 -8.04
N LYS A 260 -11.86 18.35 -7.23
CA LYS A 260 -12.73 19.55 -7.13
C LYS A 260 -12.09 20.69 -6.31
N GLN A 261 -11.26 20.38 -5.32
CA GLN A 261 -10.63 21.42 -4.48
C GLN A 261 -9.49 22.17 -5.18
N VAL A 262 -8.85 21.61 -6.21
CA VAL A 262 -7.79 22.31 -6.97
C VAL A 262 -8.34 23.52 -7.73
N LYS A 263 -9.60 23.46 -8.20
CA LYS A 263 -10.23 24.58 -8.91
C LYS A 263 -10.77 25.69 -7.98
N ASN A 264 -11.07 25.39 -6.71
CA ASN A 264 -11.78 26.29 -5.78
C ASN A 264 -11.09 26.45 -4.41
N LYS A 265 -9.76 26.57 -4.34
CA LYS A 265 -9.08 26.87 -3.06
C LYS A 265 -8.87 28.39 -2.89
N PRO A 266 -9.58 29.07 -1.97
CA PRO A 266 -9.09 30.34 -1.44
C PRO A 266 -7.81 30.11 -0.65
N LYS A 267 -6.88 31.09 -0.69
CA LYS A 267 -5.51 31.01 -0.15
C LYS A 267 -5.39 30.73 1.37
N ASN A 268 -6.50 30.76 2.13
CA ASN A 268 -6.46 30.65 3.59
C ASN A 268 -7.17 29.37 4.08
N LYS A 269 -6.49 28.22 3.99
CA LYS A 269 -6.81 27.08 4.87
C LYS A 269 -5.68 26.92 5.87
N VAL A 270 -6.04 26.99 7.16
CA VAL A 270 -5.19 26.65 8.30
C VAL A 270 -4.53 25.30 8.01
N PRO A 271 -3.20 25.16 8.17
CA PRO A 271 -2.53 23.89 7.92
C PRO A 271 -3.07 22.83 8.88
N ASP A 272 -3.32 21.63 8.37
CA ASP A 272 -3.45 20.46 9.23
C ASP A 272 -2.09 20.32 9.95
N ASN A 273 -2.07 20.36 11.28
CA ASN A 273 -0.83 20.28 12.09
C ASN A 273 -0.14 18.89 12.02
N GLU A 274 -0.61 17.99 11.15
CA GLU A 274 0.09 16.72 10.91
C GLU A 274 1.31 16.95 10.02
N PRO A 275 2.53 16.61 10.49
CA PRO A 275 3.73 16.76 9.68
C PRO A 275 3.61 15.95 8.39
N ASN A 276 3.99 16.53 7.27
CA ASN A 276 4.04 15.78 6.02
C ASN A 276 5.27 14.87 6.05
N PHE A 277 5.06 13.60 6.45
CA PHE A 277 6.08 12.55 6.49
C PHE A 277 6.71 12.19 5.12
N ASN A 278 6.42 12.94 4.07
CA ASN A 278 7.07 12.76 2.78
C ASN A 278 8.00 13.93 2.43
N THR A 279 8.02 15.05 3.16
CA THR A 279 8.85 16.20 2.78
C THR A 279 10.29 16.05 3.21
N ALA A 280 11.22 16.48 2.35
CA ALA A 280 12.63 16.62 2.71
C ALA A 280 12.82 17.43 4.02
N GLU A 281 11.97 18.44 4.26
CA GLU A 281 11.99 19.26 5.48
C GLU A 281 11.70 18.46 6.76
N TYR A 282 10.81 17.46 6.71
CA TYR A 282 10.56 16.62 7.89
C TYR A 282 11.74 15.66 8.14
N HIS A 283 12.42 15.21 7.07
CA HIS A 283 13.62 14.36 7.17
C HIS A 283 14.87 15.11 7.62
N SER A 284 15.02 16.39 7.26
CA SER A 284 16.19 17.19 7.65
C SER A 284 16.20 17.55 9.14
N LYS A 285 15.05 17.48 9.83
CA LYS A 285 14.92 17.76 11.27
C LYS A 285 15.06 16.52 12.16
N THR A 286 15.10 15.32 11.57
CA THR A 286 15.04 14.03 12.30
C THR A 286 16.31 13.19 12.23
N HIS A 287 17.40 13.74 11.65
CA HIS A 287 18.69 13.07 11.50
C HIS A 287 19.84 13.97 11.92
#